data_AF-A0A085F9Q9-F1
#
_entry.id   AF-A0A085F9Q9-F1
#
_cell.length_a   1.000
_cell.length_b   1.000
_cell.length_c   1.000
_cell.angle_alpha   90.00
_cell.angle_beta   90.00
_cell.angle_gamma   90.00
#
_symmetry.space_group_name_H-M   'P 1'
#
loop_
_entity.id
_entity.type
_entity.pdbx_description
1 polymer ?
#
loop_
_entity_poly.entity_id
_entity_poly.type
_entity_poly.pdbx_seq_one_letter_code
_entity_poly.pdbx_strand_id
1 'polypeptide(L)'
;MTYPSSSGAAASNKPHFLSATTSPIAIASGLVQHDLVSPTDQVMILSLIEETGSASVGDVMAALDGHVDPAGAIQVLISAGIVKADLRSGVLDQHTMLTRTVLTDPDDDPTPAAPGGILPAPGGLPDGIVALSVTSLQPNVLVSSGSARRALGRAGSLRRPGVYILLSGAQAYVGMGSEVGRRVANGAQPIADVDAIITITDIHDGLSEADALVLERIIHGRVAAAREVALVNGTPDGAAVSPERYEELNLFAAMACHALAREGYLFVNLSPRLVLAGPRAEAGRLAPLRAFDEAPEGEVMELSFGKDHMALACRRADDEWVLLRGSDIRLDCVASANASVSYLRAAWHNAGILELAHDGTSYVLSRDMVFSSASAAMHFTVGSKGQGRGGWQPIDTGLSAPAR
;
A
#
# COMPACT_ATOMS: atom_id res chain seq x y z
N MET A 1 13.02 43.03 -9.12
CA MET A 1 11.70 43.11 -9.76
C MET A 1 10.69 42.63 -8.74
N THR A 2 9.93 43.55 -8.16
CA THR A 2 8.91 43.31 -7.14
C THR A 2 7.55 43.20 -7.84
N TYR A 3 6.85 42.07 -7.66
CA TYR A 3 5.48 41.88 -8.13
C TYR A 3 4.49 42.22 -6.98
N PRO A 4 3.39 42.94 -7.25
CA PRO A 4 2.39 43.25 -6.25
C PRO A 4 1.45 42.05 -6.01
N SER A 5 1.12 41.82 -4.73
CA SER A 5 0.22 40.78 -4.23
C SER A 5 -1.25 41.13 -4.54
N SER A 6 -2.00 40.16 -5.06
CA SER A 6 -3.44 40.26 -5.34
C SER A 6 -4.23 39.48 -4.29
N SER A 7 -4.74 40.19 -3.31
CA SER A 7 -5.67 39.67 -2.29
C SER A 7 -7.10 39.60 -2.83
N GLY A 8 -7.72 38.43 -2.81
CA GLY A 8 -9.18 38.33 -2.76
C GLY A 8 -9.80 37.18 -3.53
N ALA A 9 -10.02 36.04 -2.86
CA ALA A 9 -11.14 35.15 -3.14
C ALA A 9 -11.43 34.28 -1.91
N ALA A 10 -12.48 34.64 -1.15
CA ALA A 10 -13.02 33.77 -0.10
C ALA A 10 -14.05 32.82 -0.71
N ALA A 11 -13.83 31.51 -0.61
CA ALA A 11 -14.79 30.50 -1.01
C ALA A 11 -15.62 30.04 0.20
N SER A 12 -16.72 30.76 0.44
CA SER A 12 -17.83 30.30 1.28
C SER A 12 -18.73 29.38 0.45
N ASN A 13 -19.20 28.29 1.06
CA ASN A 13 -20.23 27.32 0.60
C ASN A 13 -19.72 25.95 0.16
N LYS A 14 -19.73 24.97 1.07
CA LYS A 14 -20.09 23.58 0.75
C LYS A 14 -21.08 23.04 1.80
N PRO A 15 -22.11 22.28 1.38
CA PRO A 15 -23.23 21.87 2.23
C PRO A 15 -22.85 20.70 3.15
N HIS A 16 -23.44 20.72 4.35
CA HIS A 16 -23.42 19.62 5.32
C HIS A 16 -24.36 18.49 4.86
N PHE A 17 -23.81 17.32 4.54
CA PHE A 17 -24.57 16.08 4.54
C PHE A 17 -24.01 15.15 5.61
N LEU A 18 -24.90 14.68 6.49
CA LEU A 18 -24.64 13.65 7.48
C LEU A 18 -24.59 12.30 6.75
N SER A 19 -23.41 11.69 6.65
CA SER A 19 -23.32 10.29 6.23
C SER A 19 -23.55 9.36 7.41
N ALA A 20 -24.41 8.37 7.20
CA ALA A 20 -24.69 7.29 8.13
C ALA A 20 -23.40 6.52 8.47
N THR A 21 -23.20 6.25 9.76
CA THR A 21 -22.17 5.35 10.28
C THR A 21 -22.43 3.93 9.79
N THR A 22 -21.57 3.41 8.92
CA THR A 22 -21.58 2.00 8.50
C THR A 22 -20.95 1.13 9.58
N SER A 23 -21.73 0.23 10.21
CA SER A 23 -21.21 -0.79 11.12
C SER A 23 -20.29 -1.77 10.34
N PRO A 24 -19.17 -2.24 10.94
CA PRO A 24 -18.26 -3.17 10.27
C PRO A 24 -18.93 -4.55 10.09
N ILE A 25 -18.79 -5.15 8.90
CA ILE A 25 -19.26 -6.51 8.61
C ILE A 25 -18.22 -7.51 9.12
N ALA A 26 -18.64 -8.48 9.93
CA ALA A 26 -17.81 -9.61 10.37
C ALA A 26 -18.50 -10.94 10.05
N ILE A 27 -17.73 -11.99 9.72
CA ILE A 27 -18.25 -13.35 9.56
C ILE A 27 -17.76 -14.18 10.75
N ALA A 28 -18.69 -14.70 11.55
CA ALA A 28 -18.39 -15.54 12.70
C ALA A 28 -19.30 -16.77 12.66
N SER A 29 -18.70 -17.97 12.77
CA SER A 29 -19.43 -19.24 12.77
C SER A 29 -20.29 -19.46 11.51
N GLY A 30 -19.82 -19.00 10.35
CA GLY A 30 -20.55 -19.10 9.07
C GLY A 30 -21.71 -18.12 8.90
N LEU A 31 -21.91 -17.20 9.84
CA LEU A 31 -22.96 -16.18 9.81
C LEU A 31 -22.37 -14.77 9.74
N VAL A 32 -23.07 -13.89 9.03
CA VAL A 32 -22.74 -12.46 8.98
C VAL A 32 -23.25 -11.81 10.27
N GLN A 33 -22.35 -11.14 10.97
CA GLN A 33 -22.65 -10.34 12.14
C GLN A 33 -22.81 -8.89 11.68
N HIS A 34 -24.05 -8.40 11.62
CA HIS A 34 -24.38 -7.03 11.27
C HIS A 34 -25.73 -6.62 11.86
N ASP A 35 -25.89 -5.35 12.24
CA ASP A 35 -27.10 -4.84 12.91
C ASP A 35 -28.38 -4.97 12.05
N LEU A 36 -28.21 -4.99 10.72
CA LEU A 36 -29.29 -5.13 9.73
C LEU A 36 -29.53 -6.56 9.25
N VAL A 37 -28.81 -7.56 9.77
CA VAL A 37 -29.00 -8.96 9.33
C VAL A 37 -28.95 -9.86 10.55
N SER A 38 -30.13 -10.30 11.02
CA SER A 38 -30.16 -11.36 12.02
C SER A 38 -29.80 -12.72 11.39
N PRO A 39 -29.33 -13.68 12.19
CA PRO A 39 -29.14 -15.06 11.71
C PRO A 39 -30.38 -15.65 11.03
N THR A 40 -31.57 -15.30 11.51
CA THR A 40 -32.84 -15.76 10.95
C THR A 40 -33.08 -15.20 9.55
N ASP A 41 -32.85 -13.89 9.37
CA ASP A 41 -32.99 -13.23 8.07
C ASP A 41 -32.00 -13.81 7.07
N GLN A 42 -30.74 -14.01 7.49
CA GLN A 42 -29.72 -14.62 6.63
C GLN A 42 -30.13 -16.01 6.14
N VAL A 43 -30.59 -16.89 7.05
CA VAL A 43 -31.02 -18.25 6.68
C VAL A 43 -32.22 -18.21 5.75
N MET A 44 -33.18 -17.30 6.00
CA MET A 44 -34.37 -17.16 5.17
C MET A 44 -34.01 -16.70 3.74
N ILE A 45 -33.17 -15.68 3.61
CA ILE A 45 -32.72 -15.17 2.31
C ILE A 45 -32.00 -16.27 1.52
N LEU A 46 -31.07 -16.99 2.18
CA LEU A 46 -30.31 -18.05 1.52
C LEU A 46 -31.17 -19.24 1.13
N SER A 47 -32.11 -19.65 2.00
CA SER A 47 -33.05 -20.74 1.70
C SER A 47 -33.91 -20.41 0.48
N LEU A 48 -34.39 -19.16 0.36
CA LEU A 48 -35.19 -18.73 -0.78
C LEU A 48 -34.39 -18.78 -2.09
N ILE A 49 -33.13 -18.33 -2.07
CA ILE A 49 -32.24 -18.38 -3.24
C ILE A 49 -31.90 -19.83 -3.62
N GLU A 50 -31.71 -20.71 -2.64
CA GLU A 50 -31.36 -22.11 -2.87
C GLU A 50 -32.53 -22.93 -3.43
N GLU A 51 -33.75 -22.70 -2.94
CA GLU A 51 -34.94 -23.41 -3.40
C GLU A 51 -35.23 -23.15 -4.89
N THR A 52 -34.99 -21.93 -5.35
CA THR A 52 -35.26 -21.51 -6.74
C THR A 52 -34.02 -21.48 -7.63
N GLY A 53 -32.83 -21.64 -7.05
CA GLY A 53 -31.53 -21.38 -7.68
C GLY A 53 -31.20 -19.88 -7.87
N SER A 54 -32.21 -19.01 -7.83
CA SER A 54 -32.08 -17.55 -7.88
C SER A 54 -33.37 -16.87 -7.43
N ALA A 55 -33.30 -15.76 -6.69
CA ALA A 55 -34.47 -15.01 -6.24
C ALA A 55 -34.37 -13.53 -6.66
N SER A 56 -35.47 -12.88 -6.98
CA SER A 56 -35.44 -11.42 -7.22
C SER A 56 -35.33 -10.66 -5.89
N VAL A 57 -34.75 -9.46 -5.90
CA VAL A 57 -34.72 -8.57 -4.73
C VAL A 57 -36.14 -8.35 -4.19
N GLY A 58 -37.13 -8.19 -5.06
CA GLY A 58 -38.53 -8.04 -4.66
C GLY A 58 -39.07 -9.25 -3.89
N ASP A 59 -38.78 -10.47 -4.33
CA ASP A 59 -39.21 -11.69 -3.65
C ASP A 59 -38.54 -11.84 -2.28
N VAL A 60 -37.25 -11.51 -2.19
CA VAL A 60 -36.50 -11.52 -0.92
C VAL A 60 -37.05 -10.48 0.04
N MET A 61 -37.33 -9.26 -0.44
CA MET A 61 -37.94 -8.21 0.39
C MET A 61 -39.33 -8.59 0.88
N ALA A 62 -40.14 -9.26 0.06
CA ALA A 62 -41.45 -9.76 0.44
C ALA A 62 -41.38 -10.90 1.47
N ALA A 63 -40.35 -11.74 1.41
CA ALA A 63 -40.11 -12.80 2.39
C ALA A 63 -39.69 -12.25 3.76
N LEU A 64 -38.97 -11.12 3.78
CA LEU A 64 -38.56 -10.40 5.00
C LEU A 64 -39.65 -9.45 5.54
N ASP A 65 -40.91 -9.89 5.52
CA ASP A 65 -42.03 -9.08 6.00
C ASP A 65 -41.83 -8.72 7.49
N GLY A 66 -41.89 -7.43 7.80
CA GLY A 66 -41.61 -6.88 9.14
C GLY A 66 -40.14 -6.54 9.44
N HIS A 67 -39.20 -6.77 8.52
CA HIS A 67 -37.81 -6.31 8.68
C HIS A 67 -37.69 -4.79 8.53
N VAL A 68 -36.88 -4.14 9.38
CA VAL A 68 -36.76 -2.67 9.43
C VAL A 68 -36.15 -2.09 8.14
N ASP A 69 -35.20 -2.81 7.54
CA ASP A 69 -34.56 -2.42 6.29
C ASP A 69 -34.14 -3.67 5.47
N PRO A 70 -35.08 -4.29 4.72
CA PRO A 70 -34.79 -5.52 3.97
C PRO A 70 -33.80 -5.28 2.82
N ALA A 71 -33.75 -4.07 2.26
CA ALA A 71 -32.78 -3.72 1.21
C ALA A 71 -31.36 -3.63 1.77
N GLY A 72 -31.20 -3.01 2.95
CA GLY A 72 -29.94 -2.98 3.68
C GLY A 72 -29.44 -4.37 4.05
N ALA A 73 -30.33 -5.28 4.47
CA ALA A 73 -29.98 -6.66 4.76
C ALA A 73 -29.40 -7.39 3.54
N ILE A 74 -30.03 -7.23 2.36
CA ILE A 74 -29.54 -7.78 1.09
C ILE A 74 -28.17 -7.18 0.74
N GLN A 75 -28.00 -5.86 0.88
CA GLN A 75 -26.73 -5.18 0.58
C GLN A 75 -25.59 -5.66 1.48
N VAL A 76 -25.86 -5.96 2.74
CA VAL A 76 -24.88 -6.53 3.67
C VAL A 76 -24.42 -7.91 3.21
N LEU A 77 -25.33 -8.79 2.78
CA LEU A 77 -24.96 -10.12 2.26
C LEU A 77 -24.17 -10.05 0.95
N ILE A 78 -24.49 -9.08 0.08
CA ILE A 78 -23.71 -8.80 -1.13
C ILE A 78 -22.31 -8.31 -0.77
N SER A 79 -22.21 -7.38 0.18
CA SER A 79 -20.93 -6.80 0.63
C SER A 79 -20.06 -7.84 1.35
N ALA A 80 -20.68 -8.82 2.02
CA ALA A 80 -20.01 -9.96 2.62
C ALA A 80 -19.59 -11.04 1.60
N GLY A 81 -19.97 -10.91 0.32
CA GLY A 81 -19.63 -11.85 -0.75
C GLY A 81 -20.42 -13.16 -0.73
N ILE A 82 -21.47 -13.26 0.10
CA ILE A 82 -22.27 -14.49 0.24
C ILE A 82 -23.30 -14.62 -0.88
N VAL A 83 -23.83 -13.48 -1.34
CA VAL A 83 -24.81 -13.38 -2.42
C VAL A 83 -24.24 -12.50 -3.53
N LYS A 84 -24.48 -12.87 -4.79
CA LYS A 84 -24.17 -12.07 -5.98
C LYS A 84 -25.45 -11.51 -6.59
N ALA A 85 -25.42 -10.25 -7.00
CA ALA A 85 -26.51 -9.58 -7.72
C ALA A 85 -26.17 -9.39 -9.21
N ASP A 86 -27.13 -9.67 -10.10
CA ASP A 86 -27.05 -9.39 -11.54
C ASP A 86 -27.54 -7.97 -11.85
N LEU A 87 -26.61 -7.00 -11.79
CA LEU A 87 -26.90 -5.57 -11.97
C LEU A 87 -26.92 -5.17 -13.45
N ARG A 88 -27.88 -5.68 -14.24
CA ARG A 88 -28.00 -5.37 -15.67
C ARG A 88 -28.16 -3.88 -15.98
N SER A 89 -28.80 -3.14 -15.09
CA SER A 89 -29.05 -1.69 -15.20
C SER A 89 -28.02 -0.84 -14.44
N GLY A 90 -27.04 -1.47 -13.78
CA GLY A 90 -26.09 -0.80 -12.88
C GLY A 90 -26.70 -0.33 -11.56
N VAL A 91 -27.97 -0.65 -11.29
CA VAL A 91 -28.70 -0.26 -10.08
C VAL A 91 -29.37 -1.49 -9.48
N LEU A 92 -29.40 -1.57 -8.15
CA LEU A 92 -30.16 -2.59 -7.43
C LEU A 92 -31.64 -2.18 -7.41
N ASP A 93 -32.48 -2.92 -8.11
CA ASP A 93 -33.93 -2.73 -8.16
C ASP A 93 -34.68 -4.03 -7.81
N GLN A 94 -36.01 -3.96 -7.70
CA GLN A 94 -36.85 -5.11 -7.33
C GLN A 94 -36.74 -6.31 -8.28
N HIS A 95 -36.26 -6.12 -9.52
CA HIS A 95 -36.11 -7.16 -10.54
C HIS A 95 -34.69 -7.71 -10.62
N THR A 96 -33.77 -7.16 -9.84
CA THR A 96 -32.38 -7.63 -9.77
C THR A 96 -32.36 -9.05 -9.22
N MET A 97 -31.70 -9.96 -9.95
CA MET A 97 -31.61 -11.37 -9.57
C MET A 97 -30.45 -11.60 -8.62
N LEU A 98 -30.73 -12.31 -7.53
CA LEU A 98 -29.78 -12.72 -6.51
C LEU A 98 -29.48 -14.21 -6.65
N THR A 99 -28.19 -14.55 -6.59
CA THR A 99 -27.69 -15.94 -6.64
C THR A 99 -26.69 -16.18 -5.52
N ARG A 100 -26.64 -17.39 -4.97
CA ARG A 100 -25.66 -17.74 -3.94
C ARG A 100 -24.26 -17.77 -4.56
N THR A 101 -23.29 -17.15 -3.91
CA THR A 101 -21.88 -17.31 -4.29
C THR A 101 -21.45 -18.72 -3.90
N VAL A 102 -21.18 -19.57 -4.89
CA VAL A 102 -20.55 -20.88 -4.65
C VAL A 102 -19.11 -20.61 -4.25
N LEU A 103 -18.79 -20.83 -2.97
CA LEU A 103 -17.41 -20.99 -2.53
C LEU A 103 -16.97 -22.37 -3.02
N THR A 104 -16.28 -22.41 -4.16
CA THR A 104 -15.64 -23.64 -4.62
C THR A 104 -14.64 -24.08 -3.55
N ASP A 105 -14.79 -25.31 -3.05
CA ASP A 105 -13.81 -25.91 -2.16
C ASP A 105 -12.49 -26.06 -2.96
N PRO A 106 -11.34 -25.55 -2.48
CA PRO A 106 -10.08 -25.64 -3.22
C PRO A 106 -9.59 -27.08 -3.48
N ASP A 107 -10.26 -28.09 -2.92
CA ASP A 107 -9.92 -29.51 -3.07
C ASP A 107 -10.71 -30.26 -4.17
N ASP A 108 -11.66 -29.62 -4.85
CA ASP A 108 -12.45 -30.25 -5.94
C ASP A 108 -11.84 -30.08 -7.35
N ASP A 109 -10.52 -29.87 -7.42
CA ASP A 109 -9.79 -29.89 -8.70
C ASP A 109 -9.40 -31.34 -9.06
N PRO A 110 -9.85 -31.88 -10.21
CA PRO A 110 -9.46 -33.22 -10.62
C PRO A 110 -7.94 -33.27 -10.80
N THR A 111 -7.31 -34.21 -10.12
CA THR A 111 -5.86 -34.45 -10.13
C THR A 111 -5.34 -34.50 -11.57
N PRO A 112 -4.49 -33.56 -12.03
CA PRO A 112 -3.91 -33.68 -13.36
C PRO A 112 -2.78 -34.70 -13.28
N ALA A 113 -3.02 -35.87 -13.88
CA ALA A 113 -1.95 -36.80 -14.20
C ALA A 113 -0.94 -36.08 -15.12
N ALA A 114 0.30 -35.94 -14.66
CA ALA A 114 1.39 -35.45 -15.48
C ALA A 114 1.61 -36.38 -16.69
N PRO A 115 1.95 -35.79 -17.84
CA PRO A 115 3.14 -36.26 -18.51
C PRO A 115 4.08 -35.10 -18.83
N GLY A 116 5.37 -35.33 -18.56
CA GLY A 116 6.45 -34.47 -19.02
C GLY A 116 6.38 -34.32 -20.54
N GLY A 117 6.15 -33.10 -20.98
CA GLY A 117 6.23 -32.67 -22.36
C GLY A 117 6.77 -31.25 -22.36
N ILE A 118 7.91 -31.07 -23.04
CA ILE A 118 8.45 -29.75 -23.37
C ILE A 118 7.33 -28.98 -24.08
N LEU A 119 6.81 -27.92 -23.46
CA LEU A 119 5.82 -27.05 -24.08
C LEU A 119 6.43 -26.46 -25.36
N PRO A 120 5.81 -26.62 -26.53
CA PRO A 120 6.15 -25.82 -27.69
C PRO A 120 5.77 -24.36 -27.38
N ALA A 121 6.54 -23.41 -27.91
CA ALA A 121 6.16 -21.99 -27.87
C ALA A 121 4.71 -21.82 -28.38
N PRO A 122 3.86 -21.02 -27.70
CA PRO A 122 2.45 -20.97 -28.04
C PRO A 122 2.28 -20.42 -29.46
N GLY A 123 1.49 -21.14 -30.26
CA GLY A 123 0.88 -20.57 -31.46
C GLY A 123 0.15 -19.28 -31.08
N GLY A 124 0.18 -18.30 -31.99
CA GLY A 124 -0.37 -16.96 -31.75
C GLY A 124 -1.77 -17.04 -31.14
N LEU A 125 -2.01 -16.19 -30.13
CA LEU A 125 -3.32 -16.09 -29.50
C LEU A 125 -4.37 -15.75 -30.57
N PRO A 126 -5.58 -16.33 -30.48
CA PRO A 126 -6.68 -16.00 -31.39
C PRO A 126 -6.92 -14.49 -31.47
N ASP A 127 -7.39 -14.02 -32.64
CA ASP A 127 -7.78 -12.63 -32.83
C ASP A 127 -8.78 -12.19 -31.75
N GLY A 128 -8.50 -11.05 -31.12
CA GLY A 128 -9.30 -10.51 -30.02
C GLY A 128 -8.88 -10.96 -28.61
N ILE A 129 -7.91 -11.89 -28.46
CA ILE A 129 -7.34 -12.26 -27.16
C ILE A 129 -6.00 -11.55 -26.96
N VAL A 130 -5.90 -10.78 -25.88
CA VAL A 130 -4.67 -10.10 -25.46
C VAL A 130 -4.13 -10.75 -24.19
N ALA A 131 -2.91 -11.29 -24.25
CA ALA A 131 -2.19 -11.65 -23.04
C ALA A 131 -1.65 -10.40 -22.37
N LEU A 132 -2.04 -10.19 -21.12
CA LEU A 132 -1.53 -9.12 -20.27
C LEU A 132 -0.43 -9.69 -19.39
N SER A 133 0.77 -9.12 -19.50
CA SER A 133 1.85 -9.41 -18.54
C SER A 133 1.64 -8.55 -17.29
N VAL A 134 1.66 -9.17 -16.12
CA VAL A 134 1.47 -8.46 -14.83
C VAL A 134 2.79 -7.85 -14.35
N THR A 135 3.88 -8.60 -14.40
CA THR A 135 5.23 -8.13 -14.11
C THR A 135 6.24 -9.05 -14.77
N SER A 136 7.41 -8.52 -15.14
CA SER A 136 8.54 -9.32 -15.63
C SER A 136 9.40 -9.90 -14.50
N LEU A 137 9.17 -9.49 -13.24
CA LEU A 137 9.99 -9.88 -12.09
C LEU A 137 9.38 -11.07 -11.34
N GLN A 138 10.19 -12.08 -11.03
CA GLN A 138 9.77 -13.26 -10.28
C GLN A 138 10.79 -13.61 -9.18
N PRO A 139 10.40 -13.57 -7.89
CA PRO A 139 11.35 -13.79 -6.81
C PRO A 139 11.81 -15.24 -6.73
N ASN A 140 13.13 -15.40 -6.71
CA ASN A 140 13.84 -16.59 -6.26
C ASN A 140 14.24 -16.39 -4.79
N VAL A 141 13.54 -17.07 -3.88
CA VAL A 141 13.81 -17.02 -2.44
C VAL A 141 14.57 -18.27 -2.02
N LEU A 142 15.79 -18.11 -1.54
CA LEU A 142 16.57 -19.20 -0.94
C LEU A 142 16.75 -18.96 0.54
N VAL A 143 16.54 -19.99 1.35
CA VAL A 143 16.77 -19.97 2.79
C VAL A 143 17.82 -21.01 3.14
N SER A 144 18.77 -20.66 4.01
CA SER A 144 19.83 -21.55 4.45
C SER A 144 20.23 -21.26 5.90
N SER A 145 20.89 -22.20 6.58
CA SER A 145 21.49 -21.93 7.88
C SER A 145 22.71 -21.00 7.77
N GLY A 146 23.09 -20.32 8.86
CA GLY A 146 24.34 -19.56 8.91
C GLY A 146 25.59 -20.39 8.60
N SER A 147 25.60 -21.69 8.91
CA SER A 147 26.69 -22.61 8.58
C SER A 147 26.82 -22.89 7.07
N ALA A 148 25.72 -22.79 6.31
CA ALA A 148 25.69 -22.99 4.86
C ALA A 148 26.07 -21.72 4.06
N ARG A 149 26.42 -20.63 4.73
CA ARG A 149 26.78 -19.33 4.14
C ARG A 149 27.78 -19.40 2.98
N ARG A 150 28.84 -20.21 3.09
CA ARG A 150 29.83 -20.37 2.00
C ARG A 150 29.25 -21.07 0.77
N ALA A 151 28.22 -21.90 0.93
CA ALA A 151 27.54 -22.56 -0.18
C ALA A 151 26.67 -21.57 -0.97
N LEU A 152 26.00 -20.63 -0.28
CA LEU A 152 25.27 -19.54 -0.95
C LEU A 152 26.18 -18.73 -1.88
N GLY A 153 27.42 -18.45 -1.49
CA GLY A 153 28.39 -17.75 -2.34
C GLY A 153 28.76 -18.48 -3.64
N ARG A 154 28.47 -19.78 -3.74
CA ARG A 154 28.69 -20.59 -4.96
C ARG A 154 27.43 -20.77 -5.80
N ALA A 155 26.25 -20.41 -5.29
CA ALA A 155 25.01 -20.55 -6.02
C ALA A 155 24.96 -19.57 -7.21
N GLY A 156 24.84 -20.12 -8.43
CA GLY A 156 24.82 -19.31 -9.65
C GLY A 156 23.66 -18.31 -9.71
N SER A 157 22.50 -18.67 -9.15
CA SER A 157 21.31 -17.82 -9.04
C SER A 157 21.47 -16.61 -8.12
N LEU A 158 22.57 -16.53 -7.35
CA LEU A 158 22.88 -15.44 -6.44
C LEU A 158 24.03 -14.53 -6.93
N ARG A 159 24.56 -14.77 -8.14
CA ARG A 159 25.56 -13.92 -8.78
C ARG A 159 24.92 -12.74 -9.52
N ARG A 160 24.02 -12.05 -8.83
CA ARG A 160 23.21 -10.96 -9.36
C ARG A 160 22.75 -10.02 -8.25
N PRO A 161 22.21 -8.83 -8.61
CA PRO A 161 21.63 -7.93 -7.64
C PRO A 161 20.47 -8.57 -6.88
N GLY A 162 20.37 -8.27 -5.58
CA GLY A 162 19.30 -8.76 -4.74
C GLY A 162 19.41 -8.29 -3.30
N VAL A 163 18.49 -8.80 -2.48
CA VAL A 163 18.38 -8.49 -1.05
C VAL A 163 18.64 -9.74 -0.25
N TYR A 164 19.23 -9.60 0.93
CA TYR A 164 19.39 -10.68 1.90
C TYR A 164 18.90 -10.24 3.28
N ILE A 165 18.43 -11.22 4.05
CA ILE A 165 18.04 -11.06 5.44
C ILE A 165 18.88 -12.04 6.26
N LEU A 166 19.55 -11.53 7.29
CA LEU A 166 20.24 -12.34 8.30
C LEU A 166 19.35 -12.38 9.54
N LEU A 167 19.03 -13.58 10.02
CA LEU A 167 18.25 -13.78 11.24
C LEU A 167 19.14 -14.38 12.33
N SER A 168 19.05 -13.85 13.54
CA SER A 168 19.68 -14.40 14.74
C SER A 168 18.77 -14.17 15.93
N GLY A 169 18.16 -15.22 16.47
CA GLY A 169 17.15 -15.16 17.50
C GLY A 169 16.04 -14.15 17.17
N ALA A 170 15.91 -13.11 18.00
CA ALA A 170 14.92 -12.06 17.82
C ALA A 170 15.45 -10.84 17.02
N GLN A 171 16.57 -10.97 16.32
CA GLN A 171 17.19 -9.88 15.55
C GLN A 171 17.23 -10.19 14.06
N ALA A 172 17.12 -9.14 13.25
CA ALA A 172 17.26 -9.21 11.81
C ALA A 172 18.13 -8.09 11.26
N TYR A 173 18.87 -8.39 10.20
CA TYR A 173 19.54 -7.40 9.35
C TYR A 173 19.06 -7.57 7.93
N VAL A 174 18.59 -6.49 7.31
CA VAL A 174 18.21 -6.47 5.89
C VAL A 174 19.26 -5.69 5.12
N GLY A 175 19.82 -6.31 4.09
CA GLY A 175 20.89 -5.72 3.29
C GLY A 175 20.73 -6.01 1.80
N MET A 176 21.32 -5.18 0.94
CA MET A 176 21.46 -5.47 -0.49
C MET A 176 22.87 -5.90 -0.91
N GLY A 177 22.98 -6.50 -2.09
CA GLY A 177 24.26 -6.73 -2.76
C GLY A 177 24.11 -6.77 -4.27
N SER A 178 25.05 -6.14 -4.99
CA SER A 178 25.18 -6.26 -6.46
C SER A 178 25.49 -7.68 -6.92
N GLU A 179 26.14 -8.46 -6.05
CA GLU A 179 26.18 -9.92 -6.11
C GLU A 179 25.83 -10.46 -4.72
N VAL A 180 24.55 -10.75 -4.50
CA VAL A 180 24.06 -11.07 -3.15
C VAL A 180 24.75 -12.30 -2.55
N GLY A 181 25.05 -13.33 -3.36
CA GLY A 181 25.73 -14.53 -2.89
C GLY A 181 27.13 -14.23 -2.37
N ARG A 182 27.89 -13.38 -3.07
CA ARG A 182 29.23 -12.95 -2.66
C ARG A 182 29.17 -12.07 -1.41
N ARG A 183 28.21 -11.15 -1.36
CA ARG A 183 27.99 -10.26 -0.21
C ARG A 183 27.66 -11.05 1.05
N VAL A 184 26.73 -12.00 0.93
CA VAL A 184 26.39 -12.92 2.02
C VAL A 184 27.61 -13.74 2.39
N ALA A 185 28.31 -14.40 1.47
CA ALA A 185 29.39 -15.33 1.82
C ALA A 185 30.61 -14.65 2.49
N ASN A 186 30.98 -13.45 2.03
CA ASN A 186 32.27 -12.84 2.38
C ASN A 186 32.14 -11.51 3.14
N GLY A 187 30.95 -10.92 3.24
CA GLY A 187 30.77 -9.62 3.92
C GLY A 187 31.00 -9.69 5.42
N ALA A 188 31.43 -8.57 6.03
CA ALA A 188 31.36 -8.42 7.48
C ALA A 188 29.90 -8.61 7.93
N GLN A 189 29.66 -9.48 8.92
CA GLN A 189 28.32 -9.72 9.42
C GLN A 189 28.01 -8.71 10.52
N PRO A 190 26.93 -7.93 10.39
CA PRO A 190 26.52 -6.98 11.41
C PRO A 190 25.86 -7.65 12.62
N ILE A 191 25.52 -8.94 12.51
CA ILE A 191 24.95 -9.76 13.59
C ILE A 191 25.81 -11.02 13.77
N ALA A 192 26.04 -11.41 15.03
CA ALA A 192 26.69 -12.66 15.39
C ALA A 192 25.70 -13.84 15.33
N ASP A 193 26.20 -15.08 15.32
CA ASP A 193 25.37 -16.29 15.50
C ASP A 193 24.12 -16.34 14.60
N VAL A 194 24.33 -16.17 13.30
CA VAL A 194 23.25 -16.17 12.30
C VAL A 194 22.62 -17.57 12.23
N ASP A 195 21.34 -17.67 12.58
CA ASP A 195 20.55 -18.90 12.53
C ASP A 195 20.16 -19.22 11.09
N ALA A 196 19.61 -18.21 10.40
CA ALA A 196 19.11 -18.33 9.03
C ALA A 196 19.56 -17.15 8.16
N ILE A 197 19.83 -17.46 6.90
CA ILE A 197 20.13 -16.49 5.85
C ILE A 197 19.09 -16.69 4.75
N ILE A 198 18.36 -15.62 4.46
CA ILE A 198 17.39 -15.54 3.37
C ILE A 198 18.01 -14.69 2.28
N THR A 199 17.95 -15.13 1.02
CA THR A 199 18.35 -14.34 -0.15
C THR A 199 17.21 -14.28 -1.13
N ILE A 200 16.97 -13.09 -1.69
CA ILE A 200 15.90 -12.80 -2.63
C ILE A 200 16.53 -12.17 -3.88
N THR A 201 16.49 -12.91 -4.99
CA THR A 201 16.93 -12.46 -6.32
C THR A 201 15.79 -12.63 -7.32
N ASP A 202 15.91 -12.06 -8.52
CA ASP A 202 14.97 -12.36 -9.61
C ASP A 202 15.43 -13.59 -10.40
N ILE A 203 14.50 -14.49 -10.73
CA ILE A 203 14.76 -15.69 -11.54
C ILE A 203 15.30 -15.29 -12.93
N HIS A 204 14.77 -14.19 -13.49
CA HIS A 204 15.09 -13.72 -14.84
C HIS A 204 16.26 -12.73 -14.92
N ASP A 205 16.92 -12.43 -13.80
CA ASP A 205 18.03 -11.47 -13.74
C ASP A 205 17.67 -10.04 -14.15
N GLY A 206 16.41 -9.64 -13.93
CA GLY A 206 15.84 -8.34 -14.27
C GLY A 206 16.00 -7.25 -13.20
N LEU A 207 16.74 -7.52 -12.12
CA LEU A 207 17.02 -6.52 -11.07
C LEU A 207 18.35 -5.81 -11.33
N SER A 208 18.31 -4.48 -11.33
CA SER A 208 19.50 -3.63 -11.25
C SER A 208 19.98 -3.45 -9.81
N GLU A 209 21.16 -2.86 -9.61
CA GLU A 209 21.64 -2.47 -8.27
C GLU A 209 20.74 -1.41 -7.62
N ALA A 210 20.20 -0.47 -8.40
CA ALA A 210 19.23 0.51 -7.91
C ALA A 210 17.92 -0.16 -7.46
N ASP A 211 17.44 -1.16 -8.19
CA ASP A 211 16.27 -1.95 -7.79
C ASP A 211 16.53 -2.68 -6.46
N ALA A 212 17.72 -3.23 -6.27
CA ALA A 212 18.10 -3.90 -5.04
C ALA A 212 18.12 -2.96 -3.83
N LEU A 213 18.55 -1.69 -3.99
CA LEU A 213 18.46 -0.66 -2.95
C LEU A 213 16.99 -0.31 -2.61
N VAL A 214 16.13 -0.18 -3.62
CA VAL A 214 14.69 0.06 -3.42
C VAL A 214 14.05 -1.12 -2.67
N LEU A 215 14.35 -2.36 -3.09
CA LEU A 215 13.85 -3.58 -2.46
C LEU A 215 14.35 -3.73 -1.02
N GLU A 216 15.61 -3.37 -0.73
CA GLU A 216 16.15 -3.35 0.62
C GLU A 216 15.29 -2.48 1.54
N ARG A 217 14.94 -1.27 1.09
CA ARG A 217 14.07 -0.36 1.86
C ARG A 217 12.64 -0.89 2.00
N ILE A 218 12.05 -1.44 0.95
CA ILE A 218 10.70 -2.04 0.99
C ILE A 218 10.65 -3.21 1.98
N ILE A 219 11.58 -4.16 1.86
CA ILE A 219 11.64 -5.36 2.71
C ILE A 219 11.96 -4.97 4.15
N HIS A 220 12.90 -4.05 4.36
CA HIS A 220 13.19 -3.49 5.68
C HIS A 220 11.93 -2.90 6.31
N GLY A 221 11.16 -2.09 5.57
CA GLY A 221 9.89 -1.52 6.05
C GLY A 221 8.86 -2.61 6.42
N ARG A 222 8.75 -3.68 5.62
CA ARG A 222 7.86 -4.81 5.91
C ARG A 222 8.28 -5.55 7.18
N VAL A 223 9.57 -5.87 7.34
CA VAL A 223 10.10 -6.51 8.55
C VAL A 223 9.87 -5.63 9.78
N ALA A 224 10.13 -4.32 9.68
CA ALA A 224 9.88 -3.37 10.76
C ALA A 224 8.41 -3.33 11.18
N ALA A 225 7.50 -3.34 10.21
CA ALA A 225 6.06 -3.30 10.45
C ALA A 225 5.52 -4.59 11.07
N ALA A 226 6.12 -5.74 10.76
CA ALA A 226 5.73 -7.04 11.30
C ALA A 226 6.01 -7.19 12.80
N ARG A 227 7.06 -6.52 13.31
CA ARG A 227 7.48 -6.54 14.73
C ARG A 227 7.77 -7.94 15.29
N GLU A 228 8.05 -8.91 14.44
CA GLU A 228 8.43 -10.27 14.85
C GLU A 228 9.90 -10.35 15.28
N VAL A 229 10.73 -9.48 14.71
CA VAL A 229 12.17 -9.37 14.97
C VAL A 229 12.58 -7.90 15.05
N ALA A 230 13.62 -7.62 15.81
CA ALA A 230 14.22 -6.30 15.93
C ALA A 230 15.24 -6.09 14.79
N LEU A 231 15.05 -5.05 13.98
CA LEU A 231 16.03 -4.66 12.96
C LEU A 231 17.24 -3.99 13.62
N VAL A 232 18.44 -4.45 13.25
CA VAL A 232 19.70 -3.92 13.81
C VAL A 232 20.28 -2.75 13.00
N ASN A 233 19.85 -2.59 11.75
CA ASN A 233 20.26 -1.48 10.90
C ASN A 233 19.21 -0.35 10.89
N GLY A 234 19.67 0.86 10.60
CA GLY A 234 18.79 1.99 10.32
C GLY A 234 18.04 1.81 9.00
N THR A 235 16.99 2.62 8.81
CA THR A 235 16.18 2.60 7.58
C THR A 235 17.07 2.89 6.36
N PRO A 236 17.13 1.99 5.36
CA PRO A 236 17.89 2.22 4.14
C PRO A 236 17.40 3.45 3.38
N ASP A 237 18.29 4.13 2.66
CA ASP A 237 17.92 5.30 1.85
C ASP A 237 17.10 4.92 0.61
N GLY A 238 17.27 3.70 0.09
CA GLY A 238 16.73 3.28 -1.21
C GLY A 238 17.48 3.90 -2.39
N ALA A 239 16.87 3.87 -3.57
CA ALA A 239 17.35 4.55 -4.77
C ALA A 239 16.24 5.40 -5.39
N ALA A 240 16.62 6.30 -6.31
CA ALA A 240 15.66 6.99 -7.15
C ALA A 240 14.93 5.98 -8.06
N VAL A 241 13.61 6.08 -8.14
CA VAL A 241 12.75 5.12 -8.82
C VAL A 241 11.48 5.82 -9.29
N SER A 242 10.95 5.43 -10.45
CA SER A 242 9.65 5.92 -10.92
C SER A 242 8.51 5.25 -10.14
N PRO A 243 7.31 5.85 -10.12
CA PRO A 243 6.14 5.21 -9.51
C PRO A 243 5.85 3.81 -10.08
N GLU A 244 5.94 3.63 -11.39
CA GLU A 244 5.64 2.38 -12.09
C GLU A 244 6.65 1.29 -11.72
N ARG A 245 7.95 1.63 -11.73
CA ARG A 245 8.99 0.66 -11.33
C ARG A 245 8.90 0.33 -9.85
N TYR A 246 8.52 1.29 -9.00
CA TYR A 246 8.28 1.02 -7.58
C TYR A 246 7.15 0.01 -7.38
N GLU A 247 6.04 0.14 -8.13
CA GLU A 247 4.91 -0.80 -8.05
C GLU A 247 5.35 -2.23 -8.38
N GLU A 248 6.10 -2.43 -9.46
CA GLU A 248 6.67 -3.74 -9.84
C GLU A 248 7.55 -4.33 -8.72
N LEU A 249 8.44 -3.52 -8.14
CA LEU A 249 9.33 -3.95 -7.06
C LEU A 249 8.55 -4.22 -5.76
N ASN A 250 7.50 -3.47 -5.49
CA ASN A 250 6.64 -3.69 -4.34
C ASN A 250 5.84 -5.00 -4.47
N LEU A 251 5.35 -5.31 -5.67
CA LEU A 251 4.73 -6.60 -5.97
C LEU A 251 5.74 -7.75 -5.85
N PHE A 252 6.95 -7.58 -6.38
CA PHE A 252 8.04 -8.55 -6.21
C PHE A 252 8.35 -8.82 -4.74
N ALA A 253 8.48 -7.78 -3.93
CA ALA A 253 8.69 -7.90 -2.48
C ALA A 253 7.50 -8.58 -1.79
N ALA A 254 6.27 -8.27 -2.19
CA ALA A 254 5.06 -8.90 -1.66
C ALA A 254 5.05 -10.42 -1.90
N MET A 255 5.36 -10.86 -3.12
CA MET A 255 5.47 -12.29 -3.45
C MET A 255 6.56 -12.99 -2.63
N ALA A 256 7.73 -12.36 -2.49
CA ALA A 256 8.82 -12.91 -1.67
C ALA A 256 8.45 -13.01 -0.18
N CYS A 257 7.84 -11.96 0.38
CA CYS A 257 7.40 -11.95 1.78
C CYS A 257 6.27 -12.96 2.02
N HIS A 258 5.37 -13.14 1.06
CA HIS A 258 4.32 -14.15 1.14
C HIS A 258 4.88 -15.57 1.15
N ALA A 259 5.91 -15.86 0.34
CA ALA A 259 6.62 -17.14 0.39
C ALA A 259 7.26 -17.36 1.77
N LEU A 260 7.92 -16.34 2.35
CA LEU A 260 8.50 -16.44 3.69
C LEU A 260 7.46 -16.68 4.79
N ALA A 261 6.29 -16.05 4.69
CA ALA A 261 5.18 -16.22 5.61
C ALA A 261 4.62 -17.65 5.56
N ARG A 262 4.39 -18.15 4.34
CA ARG A 262 3.84 -19.49 4.13
C ARG A 262 4.77 -20.59 4.65
N GLU A 263 6.08 -20.42 4.46
CA GLU A 263 7.08 -21.39 4.93
C GLU A 263 7.52 -21.17 6.39
N GLY A 264 6.92 -20.20 7.10
CA GLY A 264 7.13 -20.03 8.54
C GLY A 264 8.42 -19.33 8.97
N TYR A 265 9.11 -18.61 8.07
CA TYR A 265 10.39 -17.95 8.38
C TYR A 265 10.22 -16.52 8.94
N LEU A 266 9.30 -15.74 8.38
CA LEU A 266 9.00 -14.36 8.77
C LEU A 266 7.56 -14.05 8.39
N PHE A 267 6.95 -13.07 9.05
CA PHE A 267 5.57 -12.61 8.81
C PHE A 267 4.49 -13.63 9.21
N VAL A 268 4.82 -14.55 10.11
CA VAL A 268 3.94 -15.62 10.59
C VAL A 268 2.74 -15.12 11.41
N ASN A 269 2.87 -13.95 12.04
CA ASN A 269 1.82 -13.34 12.85
C ASN A 269 0.97 -12.34 12.06
N LEU A 270 1.23 -12.17 10.76
CA LEU A 270 0.49 -11.27 9.89
C LEU A 270 -0.52 -12.05 9.05
N SER A 271 -1.68 -11.45 8.81
CA SER A 271 -2.62 -11.99 7.81
C SER A 271 -1.99 -11.92 6.41
N PRO A 272 -2.32 -12.86 5.49
CA PRO A 272 -1.82 -12.82 4.11
C PRO A 272 -2.07 -11.47 3.41
N ARG A 273 -3.20 -10.83 3.71
CA ARG A 273 -3.53 -9.48 3.23
C ARG A 273 -2.47 -8.45 3.64
N LEU A 274 -2.05 -8.46 4.91
CA LEU A 274 -1.03 -7.53 5.41
C LEU A 274 0.36 -7.85 4.84
N VAL A 275 0.68 -9.14 4.69
CA VAL A 275 1.95 -9.58 4.08
C VAL A 275 2.06 -9.13 2.63
N LEU A 276 0.98 -9.20 1.87
CA LEU A 276 0.97 -8.76 0.47
C LEU A 276 0.98 -7.23 0.36
N ALA A 277 0.07 -6.55 1.06
CA ALA A 277 -0.05 -5.09 0.98
C ALA A 277 1.20 -4.35 1.49
N GLY A 278 1.83 -4.86 2.56
CA GLY A 278 2.92 -4.16 3.24
C GLY A 278 2.44 -2.91 4.00
N PRO A 279 3.38 -2.18 4.64
CA PRO A 279 3.05 -0.93 5.33
C PRO A 279 2.71 0.18 4.33
N ARG A 280 1.66 0.97 4.64
CA ARG A 280 1.27 2.13 3.80
C ARG A 280 2.25 3.30 3.87
N ALA A 281 2.98 3.43 4.97
CA ALA A 281 3.99 4.45 5.19
C ALA A 281 5.03 3.95 6.20
N GLU A 282 6.20 4.57 6.20
CA GLU A 282 7.21 4.30 7.23
C GLU A 282 6.70 4.76 8.60
N ALA A 283 7.18 4.09 9.65
CA ALA A 283 6.80 4.40 11.02
C ALA A 283 7.06 5.88 11.35
N GLY A 284 6.07 6.54 11.95
CA GLY A 284 6.16 7.95 12.34
C GLY A 284 6.04 8.95 11.20
N ARG A 285 5.80 8.53 9.94
CA ARG A 285 5.62 9.46 8.81
C ARG A 285 4.21 9.98 8.62
N LEU A 286 3.20 9.23 9.05
CA LEU A 286 1.81 9.68 9.01
C LEU A 286 1.50 10.45 10.29
N ALA A 287 1.01 11.68 10.16
CA ALA A 287 0.45 12.38 11.29
C ALA A 287 -0.87 11.70 11.74
N PRO A 288 -1.30 11.91 13.00
CA PRO A 288 -2.62 11.52 13.46
C PRO A 288 -3.72 12.00 12.49
N LEU A 289 -4.81 11.24 12.38
CA LEU A 289 -5.95 11.66 11.57
C LEU A 289 -6.55 12.92 12.18
N ARG A 290 -6.51 14.00 11.41
CA ARG A 290 -7.12 15.29 11.75
C ARG A 290 -8.49 15.40 11.12
N ALA A 291 -9.50 15.84 11.88
CA ALA A 291 -10.84 16.06 11.36
C ALA A 291 -10.82 17.10 10.23
N PHE A 292 -11.87 17.18 9.40
CA PHE A 292 -11.86 18.08 8.25
C PHE A 292 -11.72 19.55 8.65
N ASP A 293 -12.43 19.92 9.72
CA ASP A 293 -12.60 21.24 10.30
C ASP A 293 -11.61 21.57 11.43
N GLU A 294 -10.86 20.58 11.91
CA GLU A 294 -9.87 20.77 12.96
C GLU A 294 -8.66 21.56 12.43
N ALA A 295 -8.35 22.67 13.09
CA ALA A 295 -7.20 23.50 12.77
C ALA A 295 -5.90 22.71 13.04
N PRO A 296 -4.88 22.81 12.16
CA PRO A 296 -3.60 22.17 12.40
C PRO A 296 -2.90 22.77 13.64
N GLU A 297 -2.32 21.91 14.47
CA GLU A 297 -1.57 22.34 15.65
C GLU A 297 -0.21 22.93 15.27
N GLY A 298 0.02 24.21 15.56
CA GLY A 298 1.29 24.91 15.34
C GLY A 298 1.14 26.18 14.48
N GLU A 299 2.27 26.73 14.05
CA GLU A 299 2.27 27.87 13.12
C GLU A 299 2.16 27.36 11.68
N VAL A 300 1.14 27.79 10.96
CA VAL A 300 0.93 27.41 9.55
C VAL A 300 1.83 28.23 8.65
N MET A 301 2.56 27.52 7.81
CA MET A 301 3.52 28.03 6.85
C MET A 301 3.09 27.65 5.44
N GLU A 302 3.26 28.58 4.50
CA GLU A 302 3.02 28.40 3.08
C GLU A 302 4.34 28.31 2.32
N LEU A 303 4.37 27.46 1.30
CA LEU A 303 5.42 27.40 0.31
C LEU A 303 4.80 27.53 -1.08
N SER A 304 5.02 28.66 -1.72
CA SER A 304 4.72 28.87 -3.13
C SER A 304 5.88 28.36 -4.00
N PHE A 305 5.59 27.55 -5.02
CA PHE A 305 6.60 27.06 -5.96
C PHE A 305 6.02 26.85 -7.37
N GLY A 306 6.89 26.97 -8.38
CA GLY A 306 6.39 26.99 -9.77
C GLY A 306 5.52 28.23 -10.01
N LYS A 307 4.61 28.14 -10.97
CA LYS A 307 3.73 29.26 -11.33
C LYS A 307 2.48 29.30 -10.45
N ASP A 308 1.89 28.14 -10.19
CA ASP A 308 0.55 28.01 -9.61
C ASP A 308 0.47 26.88 -8.56
N HIS A 309 1.58 26.47 -7.94
CA HIS A 309 1.58 25.43 -6.89
C HIS A 309 1.85 25.97 -5.50
N MET A 310 1.17 25.37 -4.53
CA MET A 310 1.25 25.75 -3.14
C MET A 310 1.28 24.52 -2.24
N ALA A 311 2.16 24.56 -1.25
CA ALA A 311 2.16 23.59 -0.16
C ALA A 311 1.98 24.29 1.18
N LEU A 312 1.27 23.62 2.08
CA LEU A 312 1.02 24.08 3.44
C LEU A 312 1.69 23.14 4.41
N ALA A 313 2.41 23.68 5.39
CA ALA A 313 2.98 22.89 6.47
C ALA A 313 2.73 23.57 7.81
N CYS A 314 2.55 22.78 8.86
CA CYS A 314 2.51 23.27 10.21
C CYS A 314 3.85 23.06 10.90
N ARG A 315 4.39 24.12 11.49
CA ARG A 315 5.58 24.04 12.34
C ARG A 315 5.16 23.84 13.80
N ARG A 316 5.53 22.69 14.36
CA ARG A 316 5.24 22.32 15.75
C ARG A 316 6.41 22.68 16.68
N ALA A 317 6.20 22.48 17.98
CA ALA A 317 7.30 22.44 18.95
C ALA A 317 8.30 21.34 18.55
N ASP A 318 9.57 21.49 18.94
CA ASP A 318 10.67 20.54 18.66
C ASP A 318 11.15 20.45 17.20
N ASP A 319 10.93 21.51 16.40
CA ASP A 319 11.33 21.57 14.98
C ASP A 319 10.72 20.45 14.10
N GLU A 320 9.62 19.82 14.55
CA GLU A 320 8.80 18.92 13.75
C GLU A 320 7.94 19.72 12.75
N TRP A 321 7.88 19.22 11.51
CA TRP A 321 7.09 19.82 10.44
C TRP A 321 6.05 18.84 9.95
N VAL A 322 4.79 19.27 9.92
CA VAL A 322 3.68 18.49 9.37
C VAL A 322 3.26 19.10 8.05
N LEU A 323 3.60 18.46 6.94
CA LEU A 323 3.08 18.81 5.63
C LEU A 323 1.59 18.45 5.58
N LEU A 324 0.73 19.43 5.33
CA LEU A 324 -0.72 19.29 5.46
C LEU A 324 -1.33 18.68 4.20
N ARG A 325 -2.37 17.87 4.38
CA ARG A 325 -3.22 17.37 3.28
C ARG A 325 -3.72 18.54 2.43
N GLY A 326 -3.85 18.31 1.13
CA GLY A 326 -4.18 19.32 0.13
C GLY A 326 -2.96 20.10 -0.39
N SER A 327 -1.76 19.87 0.13
CA SER A 327 -0.53 20.46 -0.41
C SER A 327 -0.19 19.88 -1.78
N ASP A 328 0.21 20.74 -2.70
CA ASP A 328 0.76 20.33 -3.99
C ASP A 328 2.19 19.81 -3.83
N ILE A 329 2.53 18.78 -4.59
CA ILE A 329 3.85 18.16 -4.67
C ILE A 329 4.23 18.10 -6.16
N ARG A 330 5.41 18.61 -6.52
CA ARG A 330 5.89 18.57 -7.91
C ARG A 330 5.99 17.11 -8.40
N LEU A 331 5.51 16.83 -9.61
CA LEU A 331 5.59 15.50 -10.24
C LEU A 331 7.04 14.99 -10.30
N ASP A 332 7.89 15.77 -10.96
CA ASP A 332 9.29 15.40 -11.18
C ASP A 332 10.20 15.86 -10.05
N CYS A 333 11.07 14.95 -9.63
CA CYS A 333 12.29 15.32 -8.90
C CYS A 333 13.33 15.82 -9.90
N VAL A 334 14.09 16.87 -9.54
CA VAL A 334 15.30 17.19 -10.31
C VAL A 334 16.36 16.12 -10.07
N ALA A 335 17.29 15.94 -11.01
CA ALA A 335 18.34 14.92 -10.90
C ALA A 335 19.23 15.05 -9.63
N SER A 336 19.26 16.24 -9.00
CA SER A 336 20.00 16.49 -7.76
C SER A 336 19.22 16.19 -6.47
N ALA A 337 17.96 15.73 -6.60
CA ALA A 337 17.17 15.27 -5.46
C ALA A 337 17.82 14.05 -4.81
N ASN A 338 17.67 13.93 -3.49
CA ASN A 338 18.17 12.75 -2.80
C ASN A 338 17.35 11.51 -3.20
N ALA A 339 18.01 10.37 -3.39
CA ALA A 339 17.38 9.07 -3.66
C ALA A 339 16.20 8.79 -2.71
N SER A 340 16.36 9.12 -1.43
CA SER A 340 15.31 8.93 -0.43
C SER A 340 14.03 9.71 -0.71
N VAL A 341 14.10 10.90 -1.32
CA VAL A 341 12.91 11.70 -1.68
C VAL A 341 12.19 11.10 -2.89
N SER A 342 12.94 10.70 -3.93
CA SER A 342 12.35 10.04 -5.10
C SER A 342 11.68 8.72 -4.70
N TYR A 343 12.32 7.93 -3.85
CA TYR A 343 11.71 6.74 -3.26
C TYR A 343 10.41 7.06 -2.52
N LEU A 344 10.41 8.03 -1.59
CA LEU A 344 9.24 8.32 -0.77
C LEU A 344 8.05 8.77 -1.61
N ARG A 345 8.29 9.56 -2.66
CA ARG A 345 7.22 9.98 -3.59
C ARG A 345 6.62 8.79 -4.33
N ALA A 346 7.46 7.90 -4.89
CA ALA A 346 6.97 6.69 -5.56
C ALA A 346 6.21 5.78 -4.59
N ALA A 347 6.73 5.60 -3.37
CA ALA A 347 6.09 4.80 -2.32
C ALA A 347 4.73 5.35 -1.89
N TRP A 348 4.63 6.67 -1.69
CA TRP A 348 3.40 7.31 -1.23
C TRP A 348 2.38 7.51 -2.35
N HIS A 349 2.82 7.61 -3.61
CA HIS A 349 1.95 7.48 -4.76
C HIS A 349 1.32 6.07 -4.82
N ASN A 350 2.15 5.02 -4.76
CA ASN A 350 1.68 3.64 -4.72
C ASN A 350 0.74 3.36 -3.53
N ALA A 351 0.94 4.04 -2.39
CA ALA A 351 0.08 3.89 -1.21
C ALA A 351 -1.23 4.70 -1.25
N GLY A 352 -1.47 5.52 -2.28
CA GLY A 352 -2.63 6.44 -2.35
C GLY A 352 -2.53 7.62 -1.39
N ILE A 353 -1.33 7.95 -0.91
CA ILE A 353 -1.07 9.14 -0.08
C ILE A 353 -0.79 10.35 -0.98
N LEU A 354 -0.22 10.14 -2.17
CA LEU A 354 -0.12 11.13 -3.24
C LEU A 354 -1.08 10.74 -4.36
N GLU A 355 -1.91 11.68 -4.78
CA GLU A 355 -2.86 11.51 -5.88
C GLU A 355 -2.57 12.53 -6.98
N LEU A 356 -2.75 12.17 -8.24
CA LEU A 356 -2.58 13.14 -9.32
C LEU A 356 -3.66 14.23 -9.22
N ALA A 357 -3.24 15.50 -9.25
CA ALA A 357 -4.17 16.63 -9.29
C ALA A 357 -5.08 16.53 -10.52
N HIS A 358 -6.28 17.11 -10.44
CA HIS A 358 -7.26 17.03 -11.53
C HIS A 358 -6.76 17.61 -12.85
N ASP A 359 -5.86 18.60 -12.79
CA ASP A 359 -5.24 19.24 -13.94
C ASP A 359 -3.99 18.48 -14.46
N GLY A 360 -3.55 17.43 -13.76
CA GLY A 360 -2.39 16.62 -14.10
C GLY A 360 -1.03 17.32 -13.92
N THR A 361 -0.97 18.46 -13.23
CA THR A 361 0.27 19.26 -13.14
C THR A 361 1.11 19.00 -11.89
N SER A 362 0.51 18.40 -10.86
CA SER A 362 1.14 18.09 -9.57
C SER A 362 0.50 16.86 -8.94
N TYR A 363 1.11 16.33 -7.88
CA TYR A 363 0.41 15.46 -6.95
C TYR A 363 -0.21 16.29 -5.82
N VAL A 364 -1.33 15.85 -5.29
CA VAL A 364 -1.96 16.40 -4.09
C VAL A 364 -1.79 15.40 -2.96
N LEU A 365 -1.37 15.90 -1.81
CA LEU A 365 -1.21 15.09 -0.61
C LEU A 365 -2.58 14.78 0.02
N SER A 366 -2.95 13.50 0.14
CA SER A 366 -4.26 13.09 0.70
C SER A 366 -4.26 13.01 2.24
N ARG A 367 -3.09 13.00 2.88
CA ARG A 367 -2.92 12.90 4.34
C ARG A 367 -1.79 13.74 4.89
N ASP A 368 -1.96 14.27 6.09
CA ASP A 368 -0.91 15.00 6.82
C ASP A 368 0.34 14.11 7.05
N MET A 369 1.53 14.62 6.73
CA MET A 369 2.81 13.89 6.76
C MET A 369 3.85 14.58 7.65
N VAL A 370 4.57 13.79 8.44
CA VAL A 370 5.57 14.27 9.40
C VAL A 370 6.99 14.24 8.81
N PHE A 371 7.69 15.35 8.98
CA PHE A 371 9.08 15.57 8.60
C PHE A 371 9.87 16.14 9.78
N SER A 372 11.13 15.74 9.88
CA SER A 372 12.05 16.20 10.94
C SER A 372 12.60 17.60 10.73
N SER A 373 12.27 18.27 9.62
CA SER A 373 12.70 19.65 9.36
C SER A 373 11.94 20.29 8.19
N ALA A 374 11.94 21.64 8.17
CA ALA A 374 11.44 22.47 7.07
C ALA A 374 12.07 22.10 5.73
N SER A 375 13.38 21.87 5.72
CA SER A 375 14.15 21.52 4.53
C SER A 375 13.76 20.15 3.99
N ALA A 376 13.45 19.18 4.87
CA ALA A 376 12.99 17.86 4.45
C ALA A 376 11.58 17.93 3.82
N ALA A 377 10.66 18.66 4.44
CA ALA A 377 9.31 18.88 3.91
C ALA A 377 9.36 19.61 2.54
N MET A 378 10.17 20.67 2.43
CA MET A 378 10.37 21.39 1.18
C MET A 378 10.99 20.52 0.09
N HIS A 379 12.05 19.77 0.42
CA HIS A 379 12.71 18.90 -0.53
C HIS A 379 11.75 17.83 -1.05
N PHE A 380 10.92 17.27 -0.17
CA PHE A 380 9.84 16.38 -0.56
C PHE A 380 8.79 17.05 -1.45
N THR A 381 8.46 18.31 -1.22
CA THR A 381 7.44 19.08 -1.97
C THR A 381 7.92 19.50 -3.36
N VAL A 382 9.11 20.10 -3.43
CA VAL A 382 9.65 20.73 -4.66
C VAL A 382 10.49 19.74 -5.47
N GLY A 383 10.94 18.65 -4.85
CA GLY A 383 11.79 17.65 -5.50
C GLY A 383 13.18 18.19 -5.81
N SER A 384 13.66 19.21 -5.09
CA SER A 384 14.99 19.81 -5.25
C SER A 384 15.54 20.31 -3.92
N LYS A 385 16.87 20.48 -3.83
CA LYS A 385 17.54 21.03 -2.62
C LYS A 385 17.43 22.55 -2.46
N GLY A 386 16.65 23.25 -3.29
CA GLY A 386 16.62 24.72 -3.35
C GLY A 386 15.68 25.39 -2.34
N GLN A 387 16.11 26.54 -1.80
CA GLN A 387 15.44 27.51 -0.89
C GLN A 387 15.44 27.21 0.63
N GLY A 388 15.67 25.98 1.07
CA GLY A 388 15.80 25.64 2.50
C GLY A 388 14.64 26.18 3.37
N ARG A 389 14.91 26.56 4.64
CA ARG A 389 13.88 27.16 5.51
C ARG A 389 13.31 28.49 4.94
N GLY A 390 14.06 29.20 4.11
CA GLY A 390 13.69 30.54 3.62
C GLY A 390 12.53 30.59 2.63
N GLY A 391 12.14 29.44 2.04
CA GLY A 391 10.97 29.40 1.15
C GLY A 391 9.63 29.24 1.87
N TRP A 392 9.62 28.83 3.15
CA TRP A 392 8.40 28.74 3.95
C TRP A 392 8.07 30.10 4.57
N GLN A 393 6.86 30.61 4.34
CA GLN A 393 6.38 31.90 4.84
C GLN A 393 5.19 31.70 5.79
N PRO A 394 5.13 32.36 6.96
CA PRO A 394 3.95 32.27 7.83
C PRO A 394 2.71 32.78 7.11
N ILE A 395 1.59 32.06 7.26
CA ILE A 395 0.30 32.57 6.81
C ILE A 395 -0.21 33.53 7.86
N ASP A 396 -0.46 34.78 7.45
CA ASP A 396 -1.12 35.74 8.30
C ASP A 396 -2.59 35.32 8.43
N THR A 397 -2.90 34.58 9.50
CA THR A 397 -4.23 33.99 9.69
C THR A 397 -5.30 35.04 10.02
N GLY A 398 -4.93 36.33 10.15
CA GLY A 398 -5.84 37.41 10.53
C GLY A 398 -6.45 37.27 11.94
N LEU A 399 -6.18 36.14 12.61
CA LEU A 399 -6.58 35.82 13.96
C LEU A 399 -5.40 36.14 14.87
N SER A 400 -5.26 37.41 15.23
CA SER A 400 -4.42 37.74 16.38
C SER A 400 -4.96 36.97 17.58
N ALA A 401 -4.15 36.08 18.15
CA ALA A 401 -4.45 35.50 19.44
C ALA A 401 -4.66 36.65 20.43
N PRO A 402 -5.72 36.65 21.26
CA PRO A 402 -5.83 37.63 22.32
C PRO A 402 -4.59 37.50 23.20
N ALA A 403 -3.85 38.61 23.32
CA ALA A 403 -2.68 38.71 24.17
C ALA A 403 -3.03 38.23 25.59
N ARG A 404 -2.21 37.31 26.13
CA ARG A 404 -2.24 36.95 27.55
C ARG A 404 -1.55 38.00 28.38
#